data_AF-A0A168HH20-F1
#
_entry.id   AF-A0A168HH20-F1
#
_cell.length_a   1.000
_cell.length_b   1.000
_cell.length_c   1.000
_cell.angle_alpha   90.00
_cell.angle_beta   90.00
_cell.angle_gamma   90.00
#
_symmetry.space_group_name_H-M   'P 1'
#
loop_
_entity.id
_entity.type
_entity.pdbx_description
1 polymer ?
#
loop_
_entity_poly.entity_id
_entity_poly.type
_entity_poly.pdbx_seq_one_letter_code
_entity_poly.pdbx_strand_id
1 'polypeptide(L)' 'PLATLEMNHTYATAIPPPGWNPQRPHVFRLETGDGGLWLFESVDLFAVQAWVEACNMTAAKISKGPLPGAICNIDYGW' A
#
# COMPACT_ATOMS: atom_id res chain seq x y z
N PRO A 1 -9.85 -13.69 -13.18
CA PRO A 1 -8.57 -13.26 -12.57
C PRO A 1 -7.99 -14.41 -11.75
N LEU A 2 -6.65 -14.50 -11.63
CA LEU A 2 -6.00 -15.59 -10.87
C LEU A 2 -6.09 -15.39 -9.35
N ALA A 3 -6.10 -14.13 -8.89
CA ALA A 3 -6.35 -13.72 -7.50
C ALA A 3 -6.78 -12.24 -7.45
N THR A 4 -7.40 -11.83 -6.35
CA THR A 4 -7.78 -10.44 -6.06
C THR A 4 -7.35 -10.12 -4.62
N LEU A 5 -6.78 -8.94 -4.42
CA LEU A 5 -6.33 -8.43 -3.11
C LEU A 5 -7.11 -7.17 -2.78
N GLU A 6 -7.68 -7.13 -1.58
CA GLU A 6 -8.36 -5.94 -1.09
C GLU A 6 -7.35 -4.88 -0.68
N MET A 7 -7.54 -3.66 -1.18
CA MET A 7 -6.65 -2.52 -0.95
C MET A 7 -7.07 -1.66 0.25
N ASN A 8 -8.20 -1.98 0.89
CA ASN A 8 -8.63 -1.32 2.10
C ASN A 8 -7.66 -1.63 3.25
N HIS A 9 -7.17 -0.57 3.90
CA HIS A 9 -6.20 -0.66 4.99
C HIS A 9 -4.92 -1.44 4.62
N THR A 10 -4.55 -1.50 3.33
CA THR A 10 -3.26 -2.10 2.95
C THR A 10 -2.10 -1.17 3.26
N TYR A 11 -0.96 -1.79 3.52
CA TYR A 11 0.31 -1.11 3.69
C TYR A 11 1.41 -1.83 2.91
N ALA A 12 2.01 -1.12 1.96
CA ALA A 12 3.14 -1.60 1.18
C ALA A 12 4.44 -0.98 1.68
N THR A 13 5.51 -1.76 1.71
CA THR A 13 6.85 -1.26 2.04
C THR A 13 7.95 -2.04 1.31
N ALA A 14 9.01 -1.33 0.93
CA ALA A 14 10.17 -1.91 0.27
C ALA A 14 11.01 -2.70 1.28
N ILE A 15 11.58 -3.82 0.84
CA ILE A 15 12.56 -4.54 1.66
C ILE A 15 13.91 -3.81 1.52
N PRO A 16 14.53 -3.38 2.64
CA PRO A 16 15.81 -2.68 2.58
C PRO A 16 16.92 -3.59 2.04
N PRO A 17 18.00 -3.02 1.49
CA PRO A 17 19.18 -3.78 1.06
C PRO A 17 19.67 -4.72 2.19
N PRO A 18 20.05 -5.97 1.90
CA PRO A 18 20.34 -6.55 0.57
C PRO A 18 19.12 -7.01 -0.25
N GLY A 19 17.89 -6.72 0.20
CA GLY A 19 16.67 -7.24 -0.39
C GLY A 19 16.21 -8.52 0.31
N TRP A 20 15.35 -9.31 -0.32
CA TRP A 20 14.82 -10.54 0.30
C TRP A 20 15.88 -11.64 0.38
N ASN A 21 16.59 -11.89 -0.71
CA ASN A 21 17.71 -12.81 -0.80
C ASN A 21 18.60 -12.45 -2.02
N PRO A 22 19.79 -13.06 -2.19
CA PRO A 22 20.70 -12.72 -3.29
C PRO A 22 20.14 -12.90 -4.70
N GLN A 23 19.12 -13.76 -4.87
CA GLN A 23 18.47 -14.00 -6.15
C GLN A 23 17.29 -13.04 -6.40
N ARG A 24 16.76 -12.42 -5.35
CA ARG A 24 15.55 -11.57 -5.37
C ARG A 24 15.82 -10.26 -4.61
N PRO A 25 16.68 -9.38 -5.14
CA PRO A 25 17.07 -8.15 -4.45
C PRO A 25 15.98 -7.07 -4.47
N HIS A 26 15.05 -7.13 -5.42
CA HIS A 26 14.05 -6.08 -5.66
C HIS A 26 12.66 -6.55 -5.23
N VAL A 27 12.43 -6.64 -3.91
CA VAL A 27 11.17 -7.13 -3.35
C VAL A 27 10.52 -6.06 -2.48
N PHE A 28 9.20 -5.94 -2.59
CA PHE A 28 8.38 -5.22 -1.61
C PHE A 28 7.36 -6.17 -0.97
N ARG A 29 6.95 -5.82 0.25
CA ARG A 29 5.89 -6.52 0.96
C ARG A 29 4.62 -5.70 0.92
N LEU A 30 3.49 -6.38 0.88
CA LEU A 30 2.16 -5.80 0.99
C LEU A 30 1.41 -6.52 2.11
N GLU A 31 1.00 -5.77 3.11
CA GLU A 31 0.20 -6.23 4.24
C GLU A 31 -1.24 -5.77 4.00
N THR A 32 -2.21 -6.67 4.12
CA THR A 32 -3.63 -6.33 3.99
C THR A 32 -4.31 -6.14 5.33
N GLY A 33 -5.46 -5.45 5.32
CA GLY A 33 -6.25 -5.20 6.52
C GLY A 33 -6.77 -6.46 7.22
N ASP A 34 -6.88 -7.59 6.51
CA ASP A 34 -7.22 -8.91 7.08
C ASP A 34 -6.00 -9.66 7.67
N GLY A 35 -4.82 -9.03 7.69
CA GLY A 35 -3.61 -9.57 8.29
C GLY A 35 -2.78 -10.47 7.37
N GLY A 36 -3.10 -10.52 6.09
CA GLY A 36 -2.29 -11.26 5.11
C GLY A 36 -1.01 -10.51 4.74
N LEU A 37 0.00 -11.27 4.30
CA LEU A 37 1.29 -10.75 3.87
C LEU A 37 1.68 -11.37 2.52
N TRP A 38 1.93 -10.52 1.53
CA TRP A 38 2.40 -10.93 0.20
C TRP A 38 3.74 -10.28 -0.12
N LEU A 39 4.57 -11.01 -0.86
CA LEU A 39 5.84 -10.53 -1.37
C LEU A 39 5.79 -10.45 -2.88
N PHE A 40 6.16 -9.30 -3.41
CA PHE A 40 6.20 -9.01 -4.83
C PHE A 40 7.61 -8.64 -5.24
N GLU A 41 8.10 -9.29 -6.28
CA GLU A 41 9.40 -8.97 -6.88
C GLU A 41 9.19 -8.08 -8.11
N SER A 42 10.08 -7.10 -8.25
CA SER A 42 10.12 -6.19 -9.38
C SER A 42 11.48 -6.26 -10.09
N VAL A 43 11.62 -5.48 -11.16
CA VAL A 43 12.80 -5.50 -12.02
C VAL A 43 13.99 -4.71 -11.45
N ASP A 44 13.72 -3.66 -10.67
CA ASP A 44 14.74 -2.81 -10.05
C ASP A 44 14.18 -2.09 -8.81
N LEU A 45 15.05 -1.34 -8.12
CA LEU A 45 14.68 -0.58 -6.92
C LEU A 45 13.69 0.57 -7.21
N PHE A 46 13.79 1.20 -8.38
CA PHE A 46 12.92 2.31 -8.77
C PHE A 46 11.47 1.81 -8.97
N ALA A 47 11.32 0.67 -9.65
CA ALA A 47 10.04 0.00 -9.83
C ALA A 47 9.45 -0.46 -8.49
N VAL A 48 10.27 -0.99 -7.57
CA VAL A 48 9.84 -1.30 -6.19
C VAL A 48 9.25 -0.06 -5.51
N GLN A 49 9.94 1.08 -5.56
CA GLN A 49 9.45 2.32 -4.94
C GLN A 49 8.14 2.79 -5.59
N ALA A 50 8.07 2.79 -6.92
CA ALA A 50 6.86 3.17 -7.65
C ALA A 50 5.65 2.28 -7.29
N TRP A 51 5.86 0.97 -7.13
CA TRP A 51 4.81 0.05 -6.70
C TRP A 51 4.37 0.30 -5.25
N VAL A 52 5.32 0.50 -4.33
CA VAL A 52 5.02 0.84 -2.94
C VAL A 52 4.18 2.12 -2.85
N GLU A 53 4.59 3.17 -3.57
CA GLU A 53 3.85 4.43 -3.63
C GLU A 53 2.46 4.25 -4.23
N ALA A 54 2.34 3.53 -5.35
CA ALA A 54 1.06 3.29 -6.01
C ALA A 54 0.09 2.50 -5.12
N CYS A 55 0.57 1.45 -4.46
CA CYS A 55 -0.21 0.66 -3.50
C CYS A 55 -0.67 1.52 -2.33
N ASN A 56 0.24 2.24 -1.67
CA ASN A 56 -0.08 3.08 -0.51
C ASN A 56 -1.02 4.25 -0.88
N MET A 57 -0.81 4.88 -2.05
CA MET A 57 -1.69 5.94 -2.54
C MET A 57 -3.10 5.41 -2.82
N THR A 58 -3.20 4.24 -3.44
CA THR A 58 -4.49 3.57 -3.70
C THR A 58 -5.19 3.20 -2.40
N ALA A 59 -4.46 2.60 -1.46
CA ALA A 59 -4.96 2.26 -0.13
C ALA A 59 -5.51 3.50 0.58
N ALA A 60 -4.79 4.61 0.55
CA ALA A 60 -5.22 5.87 1.15
C ALA A 60 -6.45 6.50 0.48
N LYS A 61 -6.66 6.26 -0.83
CA LYS A 61 -7.87 6.72 -1.55
C LYS A 61 -9.10 5.91 -1.15
N ILE A 62 -8.95 4.58 -1.04
CA ILE A 62 -10.07 3.66 -0.78
C ILE A 62 -10.41 3.62 0.73
N SER A 63 -9.40 3.63 1.60
CA SER A 63 -9.58 3.56 3.06
C SER A 63 -10.24 4.82 3.66
N LYS A 64 -10.41 5.88 2.86
CA LYS A 64 -11.26 7.02 3.20
C LYS A 64 -12.72 6.65 2.91
N GLY A 65 -13.36 5.91 3.81
CA GLY A 65 -14.82 5.84 3.81
C GLY A 65 -15.41 7.25 3.98
N PRO A 66 -16.48 7.62 3.26
CA PRO A 66 -17.17 8.89 3.49
C PRO A 66 -17.59 8.88 4.95
N LEU A 67 -17.15 9.83 5.77
CA LEU A 67 -17.73 10.00 7.11
C LEU A 67 -19.23 10.30 6.89
N PRO A 68 -20.15 9.35 7.10
CA PRO A 68 -21.57 9.61 6.91
C PRO A 68 -21.96 10.47 8.11
N GLY A 69 -21.98 11.79 7.92
CA GLY A 69 -22.14 12.75 9.00
C GLY A 69 -20.88 13.54 9.39
N ALA A 70 -19.82 13.58 8.56
CA ALA A 70 -18.84 14.67 8.70
C ALA A 70 -19.53 16.01 8.40
N ILE A 71 -19.99 16.66 9.45
CA ILE A 71 -20.21 18.10 9.44
C ILE A 71 -18.82 18.69 9.25
N CYS A 72 -18.53 19.16 8.04
CA CYS A 72 -17.36 19.99 7.79
C CYS A 72 -17.48 21.20 8.73
N ASN A 73 -16.60 21.34 9.71
CA ASN A 73 -16.54 22.54 10.56
C ASN A 73 -16.03 23.78 9.78
N ILE A 74 -16.18 23.82 8.47
CA ILE A 74 -15.76 24.95 7.63
C ILE A 74 -16.76 26.12 7.72
N ASP A 75 -17.97 25.87 8.25
CA ASP A 75 -19.00 26.89 8.46
C ASP A 75 -18.94 27.57 9.85
N TYR A 76 -18.07 27.12 10.76
CA TYR A 76 -17.85 27.78 12.05
C TYR A 76 -16.37 27.97 12.29
N GLY A 77 -15.84 29.06 11.73
CA GLY A 77 -14.46 29.49 11.90
C GLY A 77 -14.10 29.74 13.37
N TRP A 78 -13.32 28.81 13.94
CA TRP A 78 -12.53 29.00 15.14
C TRP A 78 -11.09 28.57 14.86
#